data_AF-A0A0Q9X6J5-F1
#
_entry.id   AF-A0A0Q9X6J5-F1
#
_cell.length_a   1.000
_cell.length_b   1.000
_cell.length_c   1.000
_cell.angle_alpha   90.00
_cell.angle_beta   90.00
_cell.angle_gamma   90.00
#
_symmetry.space_group_name_H-M   'P 1'
#
loop_
_entity.id
_entity.type
_entity.pdbx_description
1 polymer ?
#
loop_
_entity_poly.entity_id
_entity_poly.type
_entity_poly.pdbx_seq_one_letter_code
_entity_poly.pdbx_strand_id
1 'polypeptide(L)'
;MEQICRTCMTNSVALVDIFTDQREPSLAAMLCECVASIKINLNDELPQKMCLSCICDIQTAFAFKRRLKYQRRTHMYCWALSIIYKRSKKHAK
;
A
#
# COMPACT_ATOMS: atom_id res chain seq x y z
N MET A 1 -4.76 -4.31 29.56
CA MET A 1 -4.83 -4.02 28.12
C MET A 1 -3.73 -4.79 27.44
N GLU A 2 -4.08 -5.64 26.47
CA GLU A 2 -3.08 -6.37 25.70
C GLU A 2 -2.28 -5.39 24.84
N GLN A 3 -0.97 -5.31 25.09
CA GLN A 3 -0.05 -4.49 24.32
C GLN A 3 0.52 -5.30 23.15
N ILE A 4 -0.35 -5.93 22.37
CA ILE A 4 0.04 -6.80 21.25
C ILE A 4 -0.09 -6.03 19.94
N CYS A 5 0.93 -6.15 19.08
CA CYS A 5 0.88 -5.59 17.73
C CYS A 5 0.07 -6.48 16.77
N ARG A 6 -0.80 -5.86 15.97
CA ARG A 6 -1.61 -6.50 14.91
C ARG A 6 -0.81 -7.34 13.91
N THR A 7 0.42 -6.93 13.61
CA THR A 7 1.20 -7.49 12.49
C THR A 7 2.14 -8.59 12.96
N CYS A 8 3.01 -8.30 13.95
CA CYS A 8 3.99 -9.28 14.43
C CYS A 8 3.47 -10.14 15.59
N MET A 9 2.28 -9.83 16.15
CA MET A 9 1.68 -10.53 17.28
C MET A 9 2.58 -10.59 18.53
N THR A 10 3.54 -9.66 18.64
CA THR A 10 4.42 -9.54 19.81
C THR A 10 4.00 -8.37 20.69
N ASN A 11 4.42 -8.42 21.95
CA ASN A 11 4.23 -7.30 22.87
C ASN A 11 5.09 -6.10 22.46
N SER A 12 4.57 -4.88 22.62
CA SER A 12 5.31 -3.64 22.38
C SER A 12 4.84 -2.53 23.31
N VAL A 13 5.80 -1.80 23.88
CA VAL A 13 5.53 -0.68 24.81
C VAL A 13 4.90 0.51 24.09
N ALA A 14 5.26 0.71 22.81
CA ALA A 14 4.72 1.76 21.96
C ALA A 14 3.83 1.14 20.88
N LEU A 15 2.55 1.47 20.95
CA LEU A 15 1.51 0.98 20.03
C LEU A 15 0.64 2.14 19.56
N VAL A 16 0.41 2.20 18.26
CA VAL A 16 -0.42 3.20 17.61
C VAL A 16 -1.68 2.53 17.09
N ASP A 17 -2.84 3.09 17.40
CA ASP A 17 -4.11 2.64 16.85
C ASP A 17 -4.19 2.96 15.35
N ILE A 18 -4.49 1.95 14.53
CA ILE A 18 -4.47 2.08 13.08
C ILE A 18 -5.73 2.74 12.51
N PHE A 19 -6.82 2.79 13.29
CA PHE A 19 -8.10 3.36 12.87
C PHE A 19 -8.27 4.81 13.32
N THR A 20 -7.56 5.23 14.36
CA THR A 20 -7.47 6.65 14.76
C THR A 20 -6.30 7.39 14.10
N ASP A 21 -5.55 6.72 13.22
CA ASP A 21 -4.41 7.31 12.54
C ASP A 21 -4.83 8.39 11.53
N GLN A 22 -4.34 9.62 11.71
CA GLN A 22 -4.71 10.77 10.88
C GLN A 22 -3.80 11.00 9.66
N ARG A 23 -2.94 10.04 9.32
CA ARG A 23 -2.08 10.14 8.13
C ARG A 23 -2.93 10.00 6.86
N GLU A 24 -2.42 10.56 5.77
CA GLU A 24 -3.01 10.39 4.44
C GLU A 24 -1.99 9.74 3.49
N PRO A 25 -2.18 8.47 3.10
CA PRO A 25 -3.24 7.54 3.53
C PRO A 25 -3.01 7.00 4.96
N SER A 26 -4.08 6.58 5.64
CA SER A 26 -4.00 6.03 7.00
C SER A 26 -3.27 4.68 7.05
N LEU A 27 -2.79 4.28 8.24
CA LEU A 27 -2.18 2.95 8.44
C LEU A 27 -3.09 1.80 7.98
N ALA A 28 -4.38 1.86 8.32
CA ALA A 28 -5.35 0.85 7.87
C ALA A 28 -5.46 0.81 6.34
N ALA A 29 -5.49 1.98 5.67
CA ALA A 29 -5.52 2.06 4.21
C ALA A 29 -4.23 1.52 3.57
N MET A 30 -3.06 1.83 4.14
CA MET A 30 -1.78 1.31 3.65
C MET A 30 -1.73 -0.22 3.74
N LEU A 31 -2.17 -0.78 4.86
CA LEU A 31 -2.24 -2.24 5.05
C LEU A 31 -3.20 -2.89 4.06
N CYS A 32 -4.44 -2.39 3.93
CA CYS A 32 -5.41 -2.87 2.94
C CYS A 32 -4.85 -2.83 1.52
N GLU A 33 -4.11 -1.76 1.17
CA GLU A 33 -3.52 -1.67 -0.15
C GLU A 33 -2.38 -2.68 -0.32
N CYS A 34 -1.52 -2.89 0.67
CA CYS A 34 -0.35 -3.76 0.55
C CYS A 34 -0.69 -5.25 0.65
N VAL A 35 -1.64 -5.62 1.52
CA VAL A 35 -2.00 -7.01 1.85
C VAL A 35 -3.34 -7.36 1.20
N ALA A 36 -3.28 -8.02 0.05
CA ALA A 36 -4.49 -8.31 -0.74
C ALA A 36 -5.44 -9.35 -0.10
N SER A 37 -4.93 -10.17 0.81
CA SER A 37 -5.66 -11.31 1.40
C SER A 37 -6.38 -10.99 2.71
N ILE A 38 -6.16 -9.82 3.31
CA ILE A 38 -6.68 -9.48 4.64
C ILE A 38 -7.57 -8.24 4.54
N LYS A 39 -8.85 -8.41 4.92
CA LYS A 39 -9.74 -7.27 5.15
C LYS A 39 -9.43 -6.67 6.51
N ILE A 40 -9.27 -5.35 6.55
CA ILE A 40 -9.06 -4.61 7.80
C ILE A 40 -10.33 -3.86 8.12
N ASN A 41 -11.00 -4.30 9.19
CA ASN A 41 -12.23 -3.70 9.66
C ASN A 41 -12.06 -3.28 11.11
N LEU A 42 -12.70 -2.16 11.49
CA LEU A 42 -12.79 -1.80 12.89
C LEU A 42 -13.51 -2.92 13.64
N ASN A 43 -12.99 -3.29 14.81
CA ASN A 43 -13.50 -4.37 15.66
C ASN A 43 -13.49 -5.76 15.02
N ASP A 44 -12.50 -6.04 14.16
CA ASP A 44 -12.16 -7.42 13.81
C ASP A 44 -11.52 -8.17 14.99
N GLU A 45 -11.39 -9.49 14.87
CA GLU A 45 -10.80 -10.37 15.90
C GLU A 45 -9.26 -10.22 16.03
N LEU A 46 -8.69 -9.13 15.52
CA LEU A 46 -7.28 -8.84 15.55
C LEU A 46 -7.00 -7.60 16.39
N PRO A 47 -5.76 -7.43 16.91
CA PRO A 47 -5.38 -6.21 17.58
C PRO A 47 -5.59 -4.99 16.68
N GLN A 48 -6.08 -3.89 17.26
CA GLN A 48 -6.30 -2.63 16.52
C GLN A 48 -5.07 -1.72 16.51
N LYS A 49 -3.98 -2.13 17.17
CA LYS A 49 -2.78 -1.32 17.30
C LYS A 49 -1.57 -1.98 16.65
N MET A 50 -0.65 -1.17 16.13
CA MET A 50 0.62 -1.61 15.57
C MET A 50 1.80 -1.01 16.32
N CYS A 51 2.88 -1.78 16.42
CA CYS A 51 4.15 -1.26 16.92
C CYS A 51 4.85 -0.40 15.85
N LEU A 52 5.78 0.43 16.30
CA LEU A 52 6.48 1.38 15.43
C LEU A 52 7.31 0.69 14.33
N SER A 53 7.92 -0.47 14.61
CA SER A 53 8.69 -1.21 13.61
C SER A 53 7.81 -1.66 12.44
N CYS A 54 6.68 -2.32 12.72
CA CYS A 54 5.75 -2.74 11.68
C CYS A 54 5.13 -1.54 10.93
N ILE A 55 4.99 -0.38 11.58
CA ILE A 55 4.57 0.86 10.93
C ILE A 55 5.62 1.34 9.90
N CYS A 56 6.91 1.32 10.25
CA CYS A 56 7.96 1.66 9.30
C CYS A 56 8.01 0.69 8.11
N ASP A 57 7.82 -0.60 8.36
CA ASP A 57 7.80 -1.62 7.31
C ASP A 57 6.65 -1.40 6.33
N ILE A 58 5.42 -1.15 6.84
CA ILE A 58 4.26 -0.95 5.97
C ILE A 58 4.36 0.34 5.16
N GLN A 59 4.89 1.42 5.74
CA GLN A 59 5.14 2.67 5.03
C GLN A 59 6.13 2.46 3.87
N THR A 60 7.20 1.71 4.11
CA THR A 60 8.21 1.38 3.10
C THR A 60 7.62 0.51 1.98
N ALA A 61 6.89 -0.54 2.34
CA ALA A 61 6.23 -1.43 1.39
C ALA A 61 5.19 -0.67 0.54
N PHE A 62 4.42 0.20 1.16
CA PHE A 62 3.42 1.04 0.49
C PHE A 62 4.06 1.99 -0.53
N ALA A 63 5.11 2.71 -0.13
CA ALA A 63 5.85 3.59 -1.03
C ALA A 63 6.43 2.82 -2.23
N PHE A 64 7.00 1.63 -1.98
CA PHE A 64 7.52 0.77 -3.04
C PHE A 64 6.41 0.31 -4.00
N LYS A 65 5.27 -0.15 -3.48
CA LYS A 65 4.11 -0.56 -4.29
C LYS A 65 3.59 0.58 -5.17
N ARG A 66 3.53 1.82 -4.66
CA ARG A 66 3.14 2.99 -5.46
C ARG A 66 4.13 3.30 -6.58
N ARG A 67 5.43 3.19 -6.33
CA ARG A 67 6.46 3.35 -7.38
C ARG A 67 6.27 2.34 -8.51
N LEU A 68 6.03 1.06 -8.18
CA LEU A 68 5.74 0.02 -9.18
C LEU A 68 4.45 0.33 -9.98
N LYS A 69 3.38 0.75 -9.31
CA LYS A 69 2.13 1.16 -9.99
C LYS A 69 2.35 2.32 -10.95
N TYR A 70 3.14 3.32 -10.54
CA TYR A 70 3.50 4.46 -11.39
C TYR A 70 4.31 4.00 -12.61
N GLN A 71 5.39 3.25 -12.40
CA GLN A 71 6.20 2.73 -13.51
C GLN A 71 5.37 1.90 -14.50
N ARG A 72 4.49 1.01 -14.00
CA ARG A 72 3.61 0.21 -14.86
C ARG A 72 2.68 1.08 -15.70
N ARG A 73 2.12 2.16 -15.12
CA ARG A 73 1.31 3.14 -15.85
C ARG A 73 2.13 3.86 -16.91
N THR A 74 3.29 4.41 -16.56
CA THR A 74 4.16 5.14 -17.49
C THR A 74 4.62 4.25 -18.64
N HIS A 75 5.04 3.02 -18.37
CA HIS A 75 5.41 2.06 -19.40
C HIS A 75 4.25 1.75 -20.36
N MET A 76 3.02 1.60 -19.83
CA MET A 76 1.82 1.41 -20.64
C MET A 76 1.56 2.61 -21.57
N TYR A 77 1.73 3.84 -21.09
CA TYR A 77 1.60 5.05 -21.93
C TYR A 77 2.66 5.10 -23.04
N CYS A 78 3.93 4.85 -22.72
CA CYS A 78 5.01 4.81 -23.72
C CYS A 78 4.76 3.73 -24.79
N TRP A 79 4.26 2.56 -24.39
CA TRP A 79 3.91 1.49 -25.32
C TRP A 79 2.74 1.89 -26.24
N ALA A 80 1.67 2.46 -25.68
CA ALA A 80 0.52 2.92 -26.45
C ALA A 80 0.90 4.02 -27.46
N LEU A 81 1.70 5.01 -27.05
CA LEU A 81 2.21 6.05 -27.95
C LEU A 81 3.09 5.47 -29.06
N SER A 82 3.94 4.49 -28.74
CA SER A 82 4.76 3.80 -29.74
C SER A 82 3.93 3.05 -30.78
N ILE A 83 2.79 2.47 -30.38
CA ILE A 83 1.85 1.82 -31.30
C ILE A 83 1.14 2.84 -32.19
N ILE A 84 0.64 3.94 -31.61
CA ILE A 84 -0.05 5.01 -32.34
C ILE A 84 0.90 5.63 -33.36
N TYR A 85 2.13 5.94 -32.96
CA TYR A 85 3.17 6.47 -33.85
C TYR A 85 3.46 5.52 -35.03
N LYS A 86 3.62 4.22 -34.75
CA LYS A 86 3.83 3.20 -35.79
C LYS A 86 2.63 3.06 -36.74
N ARG A 87 1.40 3.21 -36.25
CA ARG A 87 0.18 3.18 -37.08
C ARG A 87 0.05 4.43 -37.96
N SER A 88 0.31 5.62 -37.42
CA SER A 88 0.31 6.87 -38.20
C SER A 88 1.30 6.82 -39.36
N LYS A 89 2.52 6.30 -39.14
CA LYS A 89 3.51 6.09 -40.21
C LYS A 89 3.13 5.04 -41.25
N LYS A 90 2.26 4.09 -40.92
CA LYS A 90 1.75 3.07 -41.87
C LYS A 90 0.65 3.61 -42.80
N HIS A 91 -0.13 4.60 -42.36
CA HIS A 91 -1.18 5.24 -43.17
C HIS A 91 -0.71 6.49 -43.93
N ALA A 92 0.54 6.92 -43.70
CA ALA A 92 1.18 8.02 -44.42
C ALA A 92 2.03 7.56 -45.63
N LYS A 93 1.92 6.28 -46.01
CA LYS A 93 2.47 5.66 -47.22
C LYS A 93 1.32 5.05 -48.01
#